data_AF-A0A958YU57-F1
#
_entry.id   AF-A0A958YU57-F1
#
_cell.length_a   1.000
_cell.length_b   1.000
_cell.length_c   1.000
_cell.angle_alpha   90.00
_cell.angle_beta   90.00
_cell.angle_gamma   90.00
#
_symmetry.space_group_name_H-M   'P 1'
#
loop_
_entity.id
_entity.type
_entity.pdbx_description
1 polymer ?
#
loop_
_entity_poly.entity_id
_entity_poly.type
_entity_poly.pdbx_seq_one_letter_code
_entity_poly.pdbx_strand_id
1 'polypeptide(L)'
;MKKLFLLLIFFGIFSSCEDVIDVDLNDAPPRLVVEANLNVWENGTSQASVRLTTTAPFFNNGVPFITDATVTVTDENGTVYPFTYFENGFYTANLVPQLNIEYT
;
A
#
# COMPACT_ATOMS: atom_id res chain seq x y z
N MET A 1 44.58 -38.64 -8.30
CA MET A 1 44.05 -38.55 -6.92
C MET A 1 43.96 -37.10 -6.42
N LYS A 2 45.03 -36.30 -6.44
CA LYS A 2 45.01 -34.89 -5.99
C LYS A 2 43.99 -33.98 -6.71
N LYS A 3 43.78 -34.17 -8.03
CA LYS A 3 42.78 -33.42 -8.81
C LYS A 3 41.33 -33.74 -8.43
N LEU A 4 41.06 -34.97 -8.01
CA LEU A 4 39.73 -35.40 -7.57
C LEU A 4 39.40 -34.83 -6.18
N PHE A 5 40.40 -34.74 -5.32
CA PHE A 5 40.28 -34.13 -3.98
C PHE A 5 39.97 -32.62 -4.06
N LEU A 6 40.63 -31.90 -4.97
CA LEU A 6 40.35 -30.48 -5.23
C LEU A 6 38.92 -30.25 -5.76
N LEU A 7 38.41 -31.15 -6.60
CA LEU A 7 37.06 -31.06 -7.15
C LEU A 7 35.98 -31.28 -6.07
N LEU A 8 36.25 -32.14 -5.10
CA LEU A 8 35.36 -32.39 -3.96
C LEU A 8 35.30 -31.21 -2.98
N ILE A 9 36.43 -30.54 -2.74
CA ILE A 9 36.50 -29.31 -1.94
C ILE A 9 35.74 -28.16 -2.62
N PHE A 10 35.86 -28.04 -3.95
CA PHE A 10 35.17 -27.01 -4.72
C PHE A 10 33.64 -27.18 -4.70
N PHE A 11 33.13 -28.41 -4.57
CA PHE A 11 31.69 -28.64 -4.46
C PHE A 11 31.15 -28.37 -3.05
N GLY A 12 31.98 -28.55 -2.01
CA GLY A 12 31.58 -28.33 -0.61
C GLY A 12 31.32 -26.86 -0.25
N ILE A 13 31.98 -25.91 -0.91
CA ILE A 13 31.78 -24.46 -0.68
C ILE A 13 30.44 -23.92 -1.20
N PHE A 14 29.70 -24.68 -2.01
CA PHE A 14 28.36 -24.30 -2.49
C PHE A 14 27.21 -24.85 -1.63
N SER A 15 27.50 -25.62 -0.57
CA SER A 15 26.50 -26.18 0.32
C SER A 15 26.24 -25.23 1.49
N SER A 16 25.36 -24.22 1.33
CA SER A 16 24.81 -23.51 2.49
C SER A 16 23.68 -24.34 3.09
N CYS A 17 23.89 -24.83 4.31
CA CYS A 17 22.81 -25.40 5.10
C CYS A 17 22.04 -24.24 5.72
N GLU A 18 20.90 -23.88 5.14
CA GLU A 18 19.99 -22.91 5.73
C GLU A 18 19.07 -23.63 6.71
N ASP A 19 18.99 -23.13 7.94
CA ASP A 19 18.03 -23.61 8.94
C ASP A 19 16.80 -22.70 8.87
N VAL A 20 15.68 -23.24 8.36
CA VAL A 20 14.43 -22.48 8.22
C VAL A 20 13.74 -22.46 9.58
N ILE A 21 13.66 -21.28 10.17
CA ILE A 21 12.86 -21.05 11.38
C ILE A 21 11.44 -20.73 10.94
N ASP A 22 10.50 -21.62 11.25
CA ASP A 22 9.08 -21.35 11.12
C ASP A 22 8.60 -20.55 12.34
N VAL A 23 8.21 -19.29 12.13
CA VAL A 23 7.76 -18.40 13.20
C VAL A 23 6.24 -18.27 13.09
N ASP A 24 5.54 -18.87 14.05
CA ASP A 24 4.11 -18.68 14.19
C ASP A 24 3.83 -17.28 14.76
N LEU A 25 3.20 -16.43 13.94
CA LEU A 25 2.81 -15.08 14.31
C LEU A 25 1.30 -15.02 14.47
N ASN A 26 0.85 -14.43 15.57
CA ASN A 26 -0.57 -14.12 15.73
C ASN A 26 -0.93 -12.92 14.85
N ASP A 27 -1.76 -13.15 13.84
CA ASP A 27 -2.30 -12.08 13.03
C ASP A 27 -3.34 -11.26 13.80
N ALA A 28 -3.21 -9.93 13.71
CA ALA A 28 -4.24 -9.02 14.21
C ALA A 28 -5.40 -8.94 13.20
N PRO A 29 -6.64 -8.64 13.67
CA PRO A 29 -7.74 -8.32 12.76
C PRO A 29 -7.37 -7.16 11.81
N PRO A 30 -7.73 -7.24 10.51
CA PRO A 30 -7.44 -6.18 9.56
C PRO A 30 -8.01 -4.84 10.00
N ARG A 31 -7.21 -3.77 9.87
CA ARG A 31 -7.59 -2.39 10.20
C ARG A 31 -7.71 -1.57 8.93
N LEU A 32 -8.69 -0.68 8.88
CA LEU A 32 -8.86 0.28 7.78
C LEU A 32 -7.68 1.25 7.73
N VAL A 33 -7.15 1.49 6.54
CA VAL A 33 -6.14 2.49 6.23
C VAL A 33 -6.72 3.44 5.18
N VAL A 34 -6.72 4.73 5.51
CA VAL A 34 -7.27 5.80 4.68
C VAL A 34 -6.14 6.75 4.31
N GLU A 35 -5.86 6.88 3.01
CA GLU A 35 -4.84 7.79 2.48
C GLU A 35 -5.51 8.82 1.58
N ALA A 36 -5.62 10.07 2.03
CA ALA A 36 -6.23 11.16 1.25
C ALA A 36 -5.14 12.06 0.65
N ASN A 37 -5.24 12.33 -0.65
CA ASN A 37 -4.33 13.19 -1.41
C ASN A 37 -5.15 14.22 -2.20
N LEU A 38 -5.03 15.49 -1.80
CA LEU A 38 -5.67 16.64 -2.45
C LEU A 38 -4.56 17.57 -2.97
N ASN A 39 -4.21 17.41 -4.25
CA ASN A 39 -3.03 18.05 -4.84
C ASN A 39 -3.41 19.14 -5.85
N VAL A 40 -2.63 20.23 -5.85
CA VAL A 40 -2.63 21.28 -6.88
C VAL A 40 -1.19 21.49 -7.34
N TRP A 41 -0.95 21.39 -8.65
CA TRP A 41 0.37 21.61 -9.24
C TRP A 41 0.51 23.05 -9.75
N GLU A 42 1.76 23.51 -9.91
CA GLU A 42 2.08 24.87 -10.39
C GLU A 42 1.50 25.18 -11.77
N ASN A 43 1.29 24.15 -12.61
CA ASN A 43 0.68 24.29 -13.94
C ASN A 43 -0.85 24.45 -13.90
N GLY A 44 -1.46 24.52 -12.71
CA GLY A 44 -2.90 24.66 -12.52
C GLY A 44 -3.69 23.34 -12.59
N THR A 45 -3.02 22.20 -12.78
CA THR A 45 -3.67 20.89 -12.69
C THR A 45 -4.00 20.59 -11.24
N SER A 46 -5.12 19.93 -10.98
CA SER A 46 -5.47 19.42 -9.65
C SER A 46 -5.88 17.96 -9.72
N GLN A 47 -5.64 17.22 -8.64
CA GLN A 47 -6.05 15.84 -8.50
C GLN A 47 -6.47 15.59 -7.05
N ALA A 48 -7.68 15.07 -6.89
CA ALA A 48 -8.21 14.63 -5.61
C ALA A 48 -8.40 13.12 -5.65
N SER A 49 -7.71 12.42 -4.74
CA SER A 49 -7.83 10.97 -4.61
C SER A 49 -7.83 10.54 -3.14
N VAL A 50 -8.59 9.50 -2.84
CA VAL A 50 -8.59 8.82 -1.54
C VAL A 50 -8.36 7.34 -1.80
N ARG A 51 -7.37 6.75 -1.15
CA ARG A 51 -7.08 5.32 -1.26
C ARG A 51 -7.51 4.60 0.01
N LEU A 52 -8.32 3.57 -0.16
CA LEU A 52 -8.83 2.74 0.92
C LEU A 52 -8.25 1.33 0.83
N THR A 53 -7.56 0.94 1.90
CA THR A 53 -6.96 -0.39 2.06
C THR A 53 -7.21 -0.95 3.44
N THR A 54 -6.90 -2.23 3.64
CA THR A 54 -6.78 -2.80 4.99
C THR A 54 -5.35 -3.26 5.26
N THR A 55 -4.96 -3.30 6.53
CA THR A 55 -3.69 -3.90 6.93
C THR A 55 -3.64 -5.38 6.55
N ALA A 56 -2.50 -5.84 6.07
CA ALA A 56 -2.27 -7.23 5.71
C ALA A 56 -1.47 -7.98 6.80
N PRO A 57 -1.62 -9.32 6.91
CA PRO A 57 -0.73 -10.19 7.67
C PRO A 57 0.74 -10.00 7.29
N PHE A 58 1.66 -10.26 8.22
CA PHE A 58 3.11 -10.05 8.01
C PHE A 58 3.66 -10.83 6.82
N PHE A 59 3.22 -12.08 6.64
CA PHE A 59 3.65 -12.95 5.54
C PHE A 59 2.86 -12.77 4.25
N ASN A 60 1.91 -11.82 4.20
CA ASN A 60 1.15 -11.53 3.00
C ASN A 60 1.80 -10.38 2.21
N ASN A 61 2.14 -10.64 0.95
CA ASN A 61 2.78 -9.66 0.08
C ASN A 61 1.79 -8.66 -0.56
N GLY A 62 0.48 -8.87 -0.41
CA GLY A 62 -0.56 -8.02 -0.98
C GLY A 62 -1.28 -7.18 0.08
N VAL A 63 -1.58 -5.93 -0.25
CA VAL A 63 -2.45 -5.06 0.54
C VAL A 63 -3.87 -5.13 -0.02
N PRO A 64 -4.88 -5.60 0.75
CA PRO A 64 -6.25 -5.67 0.26
C PRO A 64 -6.85 -4.28 0.01
N PHE A 65 -7.54 -4.13 -1.13
CA PHE A 65 -8.26 -2.91 -1.51
C PHE A 65 -9.72 -2.96 -1.08
N ILE A 66 -10.30 -1.80 -0.79
CA ILE A 66 -11.74 -1.65 -0.53
C ILE A 66 -12.40 -1.02 -1.75
N THR A 67 -13.33 -1.73 -2.40
CA THR A 67 -13.97 -1.28 -3.65
C THR A 67 -15.44 -0.89 -3.50
N ASP A 68 -16.07 -1.20 -2.35
CA ASP A 68 -17.48 -0.94 -2.07
C ASP A 68 -17.64 -0.04 -0.84
N ALA A 69 -17.04 1.14 -0.90
CA ALA A 69 -17.15 2.16 0.14
C ALA A 69 -17.81 3.44 -0.39
N THR A 70 -18.57 4.11 0.48
CA THR A 70 -19.01 5.48 0.24
C THR A 70 -17.93 6.42 0.78
N VAL A 71 -17.34 7.23 -0.10
CA VAL A 71 -16.29 8.17 0.26
C VAL A 71 -16.76 9.58 -0.05
N THR A 72 -16.70 10.45 0.95
CA THR A 72 -17.04 11.86 0.84
C THR A 72 -15.98 12.68 1.56
N VAL A 73 -15.57 13.79 0.96
CA VAL A 73 -14.75 14.81 1.63
C VAL A 73 -15.62 16.05 1.78
N THR A 74 -15.58 16.68 2.94
CA THR A 74 -16.34 17.89 3.24
C THR A 74 -15.38 19.03 3.51
N ASP A 75 -15.61 20.21 2.92
CA ASP A 75 -14.85 21.41 3.26
C ASP A 75 -15.39 22.11 4.52
N GLU A 76 -14.63 23.05 5.07
CA GLU A 76 -15.01 23.85 6.24
C GLU A 76 -16.32 24.64 6.08
N ASN A 77 -16.77 24.87 4.84
CA ASN A 77 -18.02 25.56 4.52
C ASN A 77 -19.22 24.58 4.43
N GLY A 78 -18.99 23.28 4.63
CA GLY A 78 -20.00 22.24 4.58
C GLY A 78 -20.29 21.72 3.16
N THR A 79 -19.49 22.07 2.16
CA THR A 79 -19.64 21.53 0.81
C THR A 79 -19.15 20.10 0.78
N VAL A 80 -20.00 19.17 0.33
CA VAL A 80 -19.67 17.74 0.26
C VAL A 80 -19.27 17.36 -1.15
N TYR A 81 -18.09 16.74 -1.28
CA TYR A 81 -17.55 16.23 -2.53
C TYR A 81 -17.59 14.70 -2.51
N PRO A 82 -18.45 14.06 -3.33
CA PRO A 82 -18.49 12.61 -3.43
C PRO A 82 -17.32 12.08 -4.26
N PHE A 83 -16.66 11.05 -3.77
CA PHE A 83 -15.59 10.34 -4.48
C PHE A 83 -16.12 9.04 -5.06
N THR A 84 -15.73 8.75 -6.30
CA THR A 84 -16.16 7.58 -7.06
C THR A 84 -15.02 6.59 -7.19
N TYR A 85 -15.30 5.30 -7.03
CA TYR A 85 -14.31 4.24 -7.21
C TYR A 85 -13.73 4.28 -8.63
N PHE A 86 -12.42 4.17 -8.72
CA PHE A 86 -11.69 4.10 -9.98
C PHE A 86 -11.00 2.75 -10.15
N GLU A 87 -9.88 2.51 -9.46
CA GLU A 87 -9.15 1.24 -9.49
C GLU A 87 -8.25 1.06 -8.26
N ASN A 88 -7.85 -0.17 -7.92
CA ASN A 88 -6.84 -0.46 -6.88
C ASN A 88 -7.08 0.23 -5.52
N GLY A 89 -8.36 0.36 -5.12
CA GLY A 89 -8.78 1.01 -3.88
C GLY A 89 -8.77 2.54 -3.93
N PHE A 90 -8.43 3.14 -5.07
CA PHE A 90 -8.52 4.57 -5.29
C PHE A 90 -9.95 4.99 -5.62
N TYR A 91 -10.36 6.06 -4.97
CA TYR A 91 -11.55 6.83 -5.26
C TYR A 91 -11.11 8.22 -5.71
N THR A 92 -11.79 8.79 -6.69
CA THR A 92 -11.46 10.11 -7.26
C THR A 92 -12.68 11.00 -7.36
N ALA A 93 -12.47 12.31 -7.28
CA ALA A 93 -13.50 13.32 -7.43
C ALA A 93 -13.02 14.49 -8.28
N ASN A 94 -13.97 15.19 -8.89
CA ASN A 94 -13.72 16.48 -9.52
C ASN A 94 -13.73 17.59 -8.45
N LEU A 95 -12.71 17.57 -7.59
CA LEU A 95 -12.46 18.57 -6.56
C LEU A 95 -11.18 19.33 -6.94
N VAL A 96 -11.26 20.66 -6.94
CA VAL A 96 -10.10 21.55 -7.08
C VAL A 96 -9.77 22.08 -5.68
N PRO A 97 -8.72 21.58 -5.00
CA PRO A 97 -8.39 22.01 -3.65
C PRO A 97 -8.01 23.50 -3.62
N GLN A 98 -8.41 24.19 -2.56
CA GLN A 98 -8.07 25.58 -2.33
C GLN A 98 -7.11 25.68 -1.15
N LEU A 99 -6.15 26.62 -1.24
CA LEU A 99 -5.22 26.88 -0.14
C LEU A 99 -5.97 27.48 1.05
N ASN A 100 -5.53 27.11 2.26
CA ASN A 100 -6.09 27.56 3.54
C ASN A 100 -7.56 27.19 3.76
N ILE A 101 -8.04 26.10 3.14
CA ILE A 101 -9.34 25.49 3.41
C ILE A 101 -9.10 24.15 4.09
N GLU A 102 -9.81 23.87 5.19
CA GLU A 102 -9.80 22.56 5.82
C GLU A 102 -10.76 21.59 5.11
N TYR A 103 -10.31 20.34 4.98
CA TYR A 103 -11.06 19.23 4.39
C TYR A 103 -11.09 18.05 5.36
N THR A 104 -12.25 17.45 5.56
CA THR A 104 -12.47 16.27 6.44
C THR A 104 -13.16 15.14 5.71
#